data_AF-A0A945FK53-F1
#
_entry.id   AF-A0A945FK53-F1
#
_cell.length_a   1.000
_cell.length_b   1.000
_cell.length_c   1.000
_cell.angle_alpha   90.00
_cell.angle_beta   90.00
_cell.angle_gamma   90.00
#
_symmetry.space_group_name_H-M   'P 1'
#
loop_
_entity.id
_entity.type
_entity.pdbx_description
1 polymer ?
#
loop_
_entity_poly.entity_id
_entity_poly.type
_entity_poly.pdbx_seq_one_letter_code
_entity_poly.pdbx_strand_id
1 'polypeptide(L)'
;IGFSVLYSGKFGIELLPTTSYKPDIAQARRILKIGIPAALQGMFRNGSGVVLMKLVAMTSASTIAVAAFSLGSQIERLVRQISLAFGTAATTLVGQSIGAKNLDEAEKRGWTTLALSVITVILVGLPIALFAKPLLAVFTDAEEVVQIGIIYLIMIVISEPFMCAAITSGGSLRAAGDNMPALYYTLISQWAIRLPVAAFFAFWMGYDIYGIWYSLIIFCAIQGFLTVRKFGQGHWKTRKL
;
A
#
# COMPACT_ATOMS: atom_id res chain seq x y z
N ILE A 1 21.81 15.40 19.96
CA ILE A 1 22.25 16.62 19.24
C ILE A 1 21.11 17.63 19.07
N GLY A 2 19.88 17.24 18.75
CA GLY A 2 18.76 18.20 18.51
C GLY A 2 18.31 19.05 19.72
N PHE A 3 18.14 18.46 20.90
CA PHE A 3 17.62 19.20 22.07
C PHE A 3 18.62 20.21 22.67
N SER A 4 19.92 19.92 22.65
CA SER A 4 20.96 20.83 23.14
C SER A 4 21.15 22.05 22.25
N VAL A 5 20.89 21.91 20.94
CA VAL A 5 20.97 23.02 19.99
C VAL A 5 19.78 23.98 20.15
N LEU A 6 18.58 23.45 20.44
CA LEU A 6 17.38 24.25 20.73
C LEU A 6 17.52 25.13 21.99
N TYR A 7 18.30 24.70 22.98
CA TYR A 7 18.59 25.48 24.19
C TYR A 7 19.65 26.57 24.00
N SER A 8 20.43 26.51 22.91
CA SER A 8 21.63 27.35 22.76
C SER A 8 21.37 28.76 22.22
N GLY A 9 20.14 29.06 21.78
CA GLY A 9 19.74 30.38 21.24
C GLY A 9 20.47 30.83 19.95
N LYS A 10 21.48 30.09 19.50
CA LYS A 10 22.38 30.47 18.39
C LYS A 10 21.77 30.41 16.98
N PHE A 11 20.57 29.86 16.81
CA PHE A 11 19.97 29.59 15.49
C PHE A 11 18.60 30.23 15.25
N GLY A 12 18.24 31.30 15.98
CA GLY A 12 16.99 32.05 15.73
C GLY A 12 15.70 31.31 16.12
N ILE A 13 15.82 30.18 16.82
CA ILE A 13 14.70 29.47 17.46
C ILE A 13 14.91 29.60 18.96
N GLU A 14 14.26 30.60 19.56
CA GLU A 14 14.24 30.82 21.00
C GLU A 14 12.98 30.15 21.58
N LEU A 15 13.16 29.24 22.54
CA LEU A 15 12.04 28.61 23.24
C LEU A 15 11.31 29.68 24.05
N LEU A 16 10.10 30.05 23.62
CA LEU A 16 9.32 31.11 24.27
C LEU A 16 9.08 30.75 25.76
N PRO A 17 9.44 31.64 26.70
CA PRO A 17 9.44 31.36 28.15
C PRO A 17 8.04 31.15 28.75
N THR A 18 6.98 31.47 27.99
CA THR A 18 5.58 31.44 28.44
C THR A 18 4.78 30.24 27.95
N THR A 19 5.38 29.34 27.15
CA THR A 19 4.68 28.16 26.63
C THR A 19 4.78 26.99 27.62
N SER A 20 3.65 26.44 28.04
CA SER A 20 3.63 25.22 28.86
C SER A 20 4.05 24.02 28.00
N TYR A 21 5.24 23.49 28.24
CA TYR A 21 5.75 22.28 27.57
C TYR A 21 5.12 20.97 28.08
N LYS A 22 4.00 21.06 28.82
CA LYS A 22 3.27 19.87 29.30
C LYS A 22 2.60 19.19 28.10
N PRO A 23 2.71 17.85 27.97
CA PRO A 23 2.02 17.12 26.92
C PRO A 23 0.51 17.39 27.00
N ASP A 24 -0.06 17.96 25.95
CA ASP A 24 -1.51 18.09 25.83
C ASP A 24 -2.09 16.69 25.56
N ILE A 25 -2.65 16.07 26.60
CA ILE A 25 -3.24 14.74 26.56
C ILE A 25 -4.36 14.66 25.50
N ALA A 26 -5.10 15.76 25.28
CA ALA A 26 -6.16 15.80 24.29
C ALA A 26 -5.59 15.74 22.86
N GLN A 27 -4.51 16.48 22.59
CA GLN A 27 -3.80 16.40 21.31
C GLN A 27 -3.14 15.03 21.11
N ALA A 28 -2.46 14.49 22.12
CA ALA A 28 -1.86 13.16 22.07
C ALA A 28 -2.91 12.08 21.75
N ARG A 29 -4.08 12.13 22.38
CA ARG A 29 -5.19 11.20 22.09
C ARG A 29 -5.70 11.32 20.66
N ARG A 30 -5.77 12.54 20.10
CA ARG A 30 -6.18 12.76 18.70
C ARG A 30 -5.15 12.20 17.70
N ILE A 31 -3.86 12.41 17.96
CA ILE A 31 -2.77 11.85 17.16
C ILE A 31 -2.83 10.32 17.20
N LEU A 32 -2.95 9.71 18.39
CA LEU A 32 -3.03 8.26 18.54
C LEU A 32 -4.27 7.66 17.86
N LYS A 33 -5.42 8.33 17.90
CA LYS A 33 -6.65 7.88 17.22
C LYS A 33 -6.48 7.77 15.70
N ILE A 34 -5.60 8.57 15.11
CA ILE A 34 -5.29 8.55 13.67
C ILE A 34 -4.11 7.60 13.37
N GLY A 35 -3.07 7.64 14.19
CA GLY A 35 -1.83 6.88 14.01
C GLY A 35 -1.98 5.39 14.27
N ILE A 36 -2.72 4.98 15.31
CA ILE A 36 -2.89 3.56 15.67
C ILE A 36 -3.52 2.75 14.53
N PRO A 37 -4.65 3.17 13.91
CA PRO A 37 -5.21 2.43 12.78
C PRO A 37 -4.24 2.31 11.59
N ALA A 38 -3.48 3.36 11.29
CA ALA A 38 -2.50 3.33 10.21
C ALA A 38 -1.32 2.38 10.51
N ALA A 39 -0.81 2.40 11.75
CA ALA A 39 0.23 1.49 12.21
C ALA A 39 -0.24 0.03 12.17
N LEU A 40 -1.47 -0.25 12.64
CA LEU A 40 -2.08 -1.58 12.57
C LEU A 40 -2.25 -2.03 11.11
N GLN A 41 -2.71 -1.14 10.22
CA GLN A 41 -2.85 -1.44 8.80
C GLN A 41 -1.51 -1.87 8.18
N GLY A 42 -0.42 -1.15 8.51
CA GLY A 42 0.94 -1.51 8.09
C GLY A 42 1.41 -2.83 8.68
N MET A 43 1.13 -3.08 9.96
CA MET A 43 1.50 -4.32 10.65
C MET A 43 0.79 -5.53 10.04
N PHE A 44 -0.53 -5.47 9.83
CA PHE A 44 -1.30 -6.54 9.22
C PHE A 44 -0.85 -6.83 7.78
N ARG A 45 -0.52 -5.79 7.02
CA ARG A 45 -0.01 -5.94 5.66
C ARG A 45 1.35 -6.66 5.65
N ASN A 46 2.31 -6.20 6.45
CA ASN A 46 3.62 -6.85 6.52
C ASN A 46 3.52 -8.28 7.08
N GLY A 47 2.70 -8.49 8.12
CA GLY A 47 2.43 -9.82 8.68
C GLY A 47 1.88 -10.80 7.64
N SER A 48 0.91 -10.37 6.82
CA SER A 48 0.41 -11.21 5.72
C SER A 48 1.49 -11.57 4.70
N GLY A 49 2.46 -10.67 4.45
CA GLY A 49 3.59 -10.92 3.57
C GLY A 49 4.52 -12.01 4.12
N VAL A 50 4.77 -12.01 5.43
CA VAL A 50 5.56 -13.06 6.10
C VAL A 50 4.86 -14.42 6.00
N VAL A 51 3.54 -14.46 6.24
CA VAL A 51 2.79 -15.71 6.12
C VAL A 51 2.75 -16.18 4.66
N LEU A 52 2.57 -15.29 3.69
CA LEU A 52 2.64 -15.66 2.27
C LEU A 52 4.02 -16.24 1.92
N MET A 53 5.10 -15.63 2.40
CA MET A 53 6.46 -16.14 2.20
C MET A 53 6.63 -17.56 2.74
N LYS A 54 6.04 -17.86 3.90
CA LYS A 54 5.99 -19.22 4.43
C LYS A 54 5.25 -20.17 3.48
N LEU A 55 4.11 -19.76 2.91
CA LEU A 55 3.38 -20.58 1.93
C LEU A 55 4.23 -20.83 0.67
N VAL A 56 4.96 -19.83 0.18
CA VAL A 56 5.90 -19.98 -0.93
C VAL A 56 6.99 -21.00 -0.58
N ALA A 57 7.54 -20.96 0.64
CA ALA A 57 8.56 -21.92 1.09
C ALA A 57 8.02 -23.36 1.27
N MET A 58 6.71 -23.56 1.31
CA MET A 58 6.07 -24.88 1.41
C MET A 58 5.73 -25.50 0.03
N THR A 59 5.98 -24.77 -1.06
CA THR A 59 5.80 -25.27 -2.44
C THR A 59 6.84 -26.32 -2.81
N SER A 60 6.56 -27.12 -3.84
CA SER A 60 7.41 -28.23 -4.28
C SER A 60 8.84 -27.80 -4.61
N ALA A 61 8.98 -26.61 -5.21
CA ALA A 61 10.26 -26.02 -5.61
C ALA A 61 10.70 -24.90 -4.65
N SER A 62 10.62 -25.14 -3.34
CA SER A 62 10.76 -24.13 -2.29
C SER A 62 11.94 -23.17 -2.47
N THR A 63 13.15 -23.65 -2.76
CA THR A 63 14.34 -22.80 -2.93
C THR A 63 14.23 -21.87 -4.13
N ILE A 64 13.79 -22.39 -5.29
CA ILE A 64 13.65 -21.62 -6.54
C ILE A 64 12.49 -20.63 -6.39
N ALA A 65 11.37 -21.09 -5.83
CA ALA A 65 10.18 -20.33 -5.53
C ALA A 65 10.45 -19.12 -4.62
N VAL A 66 11.15 -19.35 -3.52
CA VAL A 66 11.53 -18.31 -2.55
C VAL A 66 12.51 -17.32 -3.16
N ALA A 67 13.48 -17.79 -3.96
CA ALA A 67 14.41 -16.91 -4.67
C ALA A 67 13.68 -16.00 -5.66
N ALA A 68 12.83 -16.57 -6.51
CA ALA A 68 12.05 -15.82 -7.50
C ALA A 68 11.11 -14.81 -6.84
N PHE A 69 10.40 -15.21 -5.78
CA PHE A 69 9.55 -14.32 -5.01
C PHE A 69 10.34 -13.18 -4.37
N SER A 70 11.52 -13.48 -3.79
CA SER A 70 12.37 -12.47 -3.16
C SER A 70 12.85 -11.43 -4.16
N LEU A 71 13.38 -11.85 -5.31
CA LEU A 71 13.85 -10.97 -6.37
C LEU A 71 12.72 -10.13 -6.95
N GLY A 72 11.60 -10.78 -7.28
CA GLY A 72 10.43 -10.07 -7.79
C GLY A 72 9.89 -9.06 -6.78
N SER A 73 9.86 -9.39 -5.49
CA SER A 73 9.36 -8.48 -4.45
C SER A 73 10.23 -7.22 -4.29
N GLN A 74 11.50 -7.25 -4.69
CA GLN A 74 12.35 -6.06 -4.72
C GLN A 74 11.90 -5.10 -5.82
N ILE A 75 11.64 -5.63 -7.02
CA ILE A 75 11.12 -4.84 -8.15
C ILE A 75 9.72 -4.29 -7.82
N GLU A 76 8.87 -5.11 -7.20
CA GLU A 76 7.54 -4.71 -6.72
C GLU A 76 7.59 -3.49 -5.79
N ARG A 77 8.55 -3.45 -4.86
CA ARG A 77 8.68 -2.32 -3.91
C ARG A 77 8.91 -0.99 -4.61
N LEU A 78 9.62 -0.98 -5.74
CA LEU A 78 9.86 0.24 -6.52
C LEU A 78 8.55 0.77 -7.10
N VAL A 79 7.76 -0.10 -7.73
CA VAL A 79 6.43 0.27 -8.28
C VAL A 79 5.50 0.71 -7.16
N ARG A 80 5.51 0.00 -6.03
CA ARG A 80 4.67 0.30 -4.88
C ARG A 80 4.95 1.67 -4.27
N GLN A 81 6.20 2.14 -4.33
CA GLN A 81 6.56 3.48 -3.85
C GLN A 81 5.84 4.58 -4.64
N ILE A 82 5.62 4.37 -5.94
CA ILE A 82 4.84 5.29 -6.79
C ILE A 82 3.39 5.36 -6.29
N SER A 83 2.77 4.20 -6.05
CA SER A 83 1.42 4.12 -5.48
C SER A 83 1.32 4.84 -4.11
N LEU A 84 2.34 4.71 -3.25
CA LEU A 84 2.41 5.43 -1.97
C LEU A 84 2.55 6.95 -2.14
N ALA A 85 3.32 7.40 -3.13
CA ALA A 85 3.45 8.81 -3.47
C ALA A 85 2.09 9.41 -3.89
N PHE A 86 1.35 8.73 -4.77
CA PHE A 86 0.00 9.14 -5.14
C PHE A 86 -0.99 9.09 -3.98
N GLY A 87 -0.90 8.08 -3.11
CA GLY A 87 -1.69 8.04 -1.87
C GLY A 87 -1.43 9.24 -0.96
N THR A 88 -0.18 9.70 -0.86
CA THR A 88 0.18 10.90 -0.12
C THR A 88 -0.35 12.16 -0.80
N ALA A 89 -0.17 12.29 -2.12
CA ALA A 89 -0.70 13.39 -2.91
C ALA A 89 -2.23 13.51 -2.79
N ALA A 90 -2.94 12.39 -2.89
CA ALA A 90 -4.39 12.33 -2.69
C ALA A 90 -4.79 12.77 -1.28
N THR A 91 -4.06 12.34 -0.25
CA THR A 91 -4.32 12.75 1.13
C THR A 91 -4.21 14.29 1.27
N THR A 92 -3.15 14.88 0.70
CA THR A 92 -2.91 16.33 0.76
C THR A 92 -3.94 17.12 -0.05
N LEU A 93 -4.14 16.78 -1.33
CA LEU A 93 -5.00 17.54 -2.24
C LEU A 93 -6.48 17.50 -1.83
N VAL A 94 -6.96 16.33 -1.40
CA VAL A 94 -8.32 16.17 -0.88
C VAL A 94 -8.45 16.86 0.48
N GLY A 95 -7.46 16.71 1.36
CA GLY A 95 -7.45 17.36 2.68
C GLY A 95 -7.50 18.88 2.61
N GLN A 96 -6.77 19.48 1.66
CA GLN A 96 -6.83 20.92 1.40
C GLN A 96 -8.22 21.37 0.97
N SER A 97 -8.88 20.65 0.05
CA SER A 97 -10.24 20.99 -0.40
C SER A 97 -11.28 20.80 0.70
N ILE A 98 -11.15 19.74 1.52
CA ILE A 98 -12.00 19.53 2.70
C ILE A 98 -11.80 20.68 3.71
N GLY A 99 -10.54 21.09 3.97
CA GLY A 99 -10.22 22.23 4.83
C GLY A 99 -10.79 23.55 4.33
N ALA A 100 -10.85 23.73 3.00
CA ALA A 100 -11.49 24.86 2.34
C ALA A 100 -13.04 24.75 2.29
N LYS A 101 -13.63 23.73 2.93
CA LYS A 101 -15.08 23.43 2.93
C LYS A 101 -15.67 23.19 1.53
N ASN A 102 -14.84 22.83 0.55
CA ASN A 102 -15.26 22.55 -0.81
C ASN A 102 -15.22 21.04 -1.09
N LEU A 103 -16.31 20.35 -0.72
CA LEU A 103 -16.40 18.87 -0.81
C LEU A 103 -16.52 18.36 -2.25
N ASP A 104 -17.06 19.17 -3.16
CA ASP A 104 -17.17 18.81 -4.57
C ASP A 104 -15.80 18.83 -5.25
N GLU A 105 -15.00 19.87 -4.97
CA GLU A 105 -13.62 19.92 -5.42
C GLU A 105 -12.77 18.82 -4.76
N ALA A 106 -13.04 18.48 -3.50
CA ALA A 106 -12.37 17.37 -2.81
C ALA A 106 -12.61 16.03 -3.51
N GLU A 107 -13.86 15.75 -3.89
CA GLU A 107 -14.20 14.55 -4.66
C GLU A 107 -13.54 14.55 -6.03
N LYS A 108 -13.63 15.66 -6.78
CA LYS A 108 -13.03 15.79 -8.11
C LYS A 108 -11.52 15.55 -8.08
N ARG A 109 -10.82 16.13 -7.10
CA ARG A 109 -9.38 15.91 -6.91
C ARG A 109 -9.07 14.46 -6.54
N GLY A 110 -9.89 13.83 -5.71
CA GLY A 110 -9.74 12.41 -5.38
C GLY A 110 -9.82 11.50 -6.61
N TRP A 111 -10.86 11.68 -7.44
CA TRP A 111 -11.03 10.91 -8.68
C TRP A 111 -9.95 11.19 -9.72
N THR A 112 -9.56 12.46 -9.88
CA THR A 112 -8.50 12.85 -10.82
C THR A 112 -7.16 12.24 -10.39
N THR A 113 -6.83 12.30 -9.10
CA THR A 113 -5.59 11.70 -8.56
C THR A 113 -5.60 10.19 -8.71
N LEU A 114 -6.75 9.53 -8.48
CA LEU A 114 -6.92 8.09 -8.69
C LEU A 114 -6.68 7.68 -10.15
N ALA A 115 -7.29 8.39 -11.10
CA ALA A 115 -7.10 8.12 -12.52
C ALA A 115 -5.64 8.29 -12.94
N LEU A 116 -5.02 9.41 -12.57
CA LEU A 116 -3.59 9.66 -12.83
C LEU A 116 -2.70 8.59 -12.20
N SER A 117 -2.99 8.15 -10.97
CA SER A 117 -2.18 7.15 -10.29
C SER A 117 -2.23 5.79 -11.01
N VAL A 118 -3.43 5.37 -11.42
CA VAL A 118 -3.63 4.10 -12.13
C VAL A 118 -2.95 4.14 -13.51
N ILE A 119 -3.13 5.22 -14.27
CA ILE A 119 -2.47 5.41 -15.57
C ILE A 119 -0.96 5.37 -15.41
N THR A 120 -0.41 6.08 -14.41
CA THR A 120 1.04 6.12 -14.16
C THR A 120 1.58 4.74 -13.82
N VAL A 121 0.90 3.98 -12.95
CA VAL A 121 1.34 2.63 -12.59
C VAL A 121 1.28 1.67 -13.76
N ILE A 122 0.28 1.78 -14.64
CA ILE A 122 0.22 0.98 -15.87
C ILE A 122 1.39 1.33 -16.80
N LEU A 123 1.65 2.62 -17.02
CA LEU A 123 2.76 3.08 -17.87
C LEU A 123 4.12 2.64 -17.35
N VAL A 124 4.32 2.60 -16.04
CA VAL A 124 5.56 2.10 -15.41
C VAL A 124 5.62 0.57 -15.38
N GLY A 125 4.47 -0.09 -15.19
CA GLY A 125 4.38 -1.55 -15.15
C GLY A 125 4.62 -2.22 -16.51
N LEU A 126 4.22 -1.58 -17.61
CA LEU A 126 4.38 -2.11 -18.96
C LEU A 126 5.86 -2.42 -19.31
N PRO A 127 6.82 -1.50 -19.15
CA PRO A 127 8.24 -1.80 -19.31
C PRO A 127 8.71 -2.94 -18.41
N ILE A 128 8.24 -3.03 -17.17
CA ILE A 128 8.63 -4.11 -16.26
C ILE A 128 8.18 -5.47 -16.78
N ALA A 129 6.96 -5.57 -17.34
CA ALA A 129 6.49 -6.80 -17.95
C ALA A 129 7.26 -7.14 -19.24
N LEU A 130 7.53 -6.15 -20.10
CA LEU A 130 8.26 -6.34 -21.36
C LEU A 130 9.73 -6.74 -21.14
N PHE A 131 10.37 -6.16 -20.14
CA PHE A 131 11.76 -6.39 -19.80
C PHE A 131 11.93 -7.29 -18.56
N ALA A 132 10.93 -8.11 -18.23
CA ALA A 132 10.95 -8.97 -17.04
C ALA A 132 12.18 -9.90 -17.00
N LYS A 133 12.50 -10.56 -18.12
CA LYS A 133 13.67 -11.45 -18.22
C LYS A 133 14.99 -10.72 -17.97
N PRO A 134 15.35 -9.65 -18.72
CA PRO A 134 16.61 -8.96 -18.48
C PRO A 134 16.67 -8.29 -17.10
N LEU A 135 15.54 -7.81 -16.56
CA LEU A 135 15.50 -7.28 -15.18
C LEU A 135 15.88 -8.33 -14.14
N LEU A 136 15.39 -9.56 -14.29
CA LEU A 136 15.72 -10.66 -13.36
C LEU A 136 17.13 -11.21 -13.57
N ALA A 137 17.59 -11.26 -14.82
CA ALA A 137 18.93 -11.72 -15.16
C ALA A 137 20.05 -10.86 -14.56
N VAL A 138 19.77 -9.58 -14.22
CA VAL A 138 20.72 -8.73 -13.46
C VAL A 138 20.98 -9.26 -12.05
N PHE A 139 20.03 -9.99 -11.47
CA PHE A 139 20.13 -10.50 -10.10
C PHE A 139 20.57 -11.96 -10.00
N THR A 140 20.35 -12.76 -11.05
CA THR A 140 20.67 -14.19 -11.04
C THR A 140 20.84 -14.78 -12.43
N ASP A 141 21.80 -15.69 -12.57
CA ASP A 141 22.02 -16.49 -13.79
C ASP A 141 21.23 -17.81 -13.78
N ALA A 142 20.49 -18.12 -12.70
CA ALA A 142 19.72 -19.35 -12.58
C ALA A 142 18.44 -19.27 -13.43
N GLU A 143 18.45 -19.86 -14.63
CA GLU A 143 17.35 -19.77 -15.60
C GLU A 143 16.00 -20.24 -15.01
N GLU A 144 15.98 -21.26 -14.15
CA GLU A 144 14.74 -21.73 -13.50
C GLU A 144 14.14 -20.65 -12.57
N VAL A 145 14.98 -19.92 -11.85
CA VAL A 145 14.54 -18.79 -10.99
C VAL A 145 14.02 -17.65 -11.86
N VAL A 146 14.67 -17.38 -13.00
CA VAL A 146 14.26 -16.34 -13.95
C VAL A 146 12.90 -16.67 -14.56
N GLN A 147 12.67 -17.91 -15.02
CA GLN A 147 11.40 -18.31 -15.63
C GLN A 147 10.21 -18.16 -14.67
N ILE A 148 10.39 -18.60 -13.43
CA ILE A 148 9.40 -18.38 -12.38
C ILE A 148 9.26 -16.88 -12.10
N GLY A 149 10.36 -16.15 -11.89
CA GLY A 149 10.31 -14.71 -11.62
C GLY A 149 9.59 -13.90 -12.70
N ILE A 150 9.71 -14.25 -13.98
CA ILE A 150 9.06 -13.53 -15.10
C ILE A 150 7.54 -13.53 -14.91
N ILE A 151 6.99 -14.71 -14.65
CA ILE A 151 5.54 -14.86 -14.53
C ILE A 151 5.07 -14.16 -13.24
N TYR A 152 5.85 -14.18 -12.16
CA TYR A 152 5.56 -13.39 -10.95
C TYR A 152 5.48 -11.89 -11.26
N LEU A 153 6.44 -11.35 -12.02
CA LEU A 153 6.46 -9.94 -12.40
C LEU A 153 5.25 -9.56 -13.25
N ILE A 154 4.84 -10.42 -14.19
CA ILE A 154 3.64 -10.20 -14.99
C ILE A 154 2.40 -10.15 -14.10
N MET A 155 2.26 -11.10 -13.16
CA MET A 155 1.13 -11.14 -12.22
C MET A 155 1.09 -9.89 -11.33
N ILE A 156 2.25 -9.38 -10.93
CA ILE A 156 2.36 -8.12 -10.20
C ILE A 156 1.89 -6.94 -11.04
N VAL A 157 2.39 -6.81 -12.27
CA VAL A 157 2.03 -5.69 -13.17
C VAL A 157 0.52 -5.66 -13.41
N ILE A 158 -0.13 -6.83 -13.49
CA ILE A 158 -1.59 -6.93 -13.61
C ILE A 158 -2.29 -6.52 -12.30
N SER A 159 -1.74 -6.88 -11.15
CA SER A 159 -2.36 -6.62 -9.84
C SER A 159 -2.16 -5.19 -9.31
N GLU A 160 -1.03 -4.54 -9.66
CA GLU A 160 -0.61 -3.25 -9.12
C GLU A 160 -1.56 -2.09 -9.43
N PRO A 161 -2.23 -1.99 -10.59
CA PRO A 161 -3.26 -0.98 -10.83
C PRO A 161 -4.38 -1.00 -9.77
N PHE A 162 -4.85 -2.18 -9.38
CA PHE A 162 -5.87 -2.32 -8.34
C PHE A 162 -5.34 -1.94 -6.96
N MET A 163 -4.08 -2.28 -6.69
CA MET A 163 -3.43 -1.95 -5.44
C MET A 163 -3.16 -0.45 -5.31
N CYS A 164 -2.74 0.18 -6.40
CA CYS A 164 -2.58 1.61 -6.54
C CYS A 164 -3.91 2.32 -6.26
N ALA A 165 -4.99 1.84 -6.89
CA ALA A 165 -6.33 2.36 -6.63
C ALA A 165 -6.73 2.25 -5.14
N ALA A 166 -6.45 1.12 -4.49
CA ALA A 166 -6.70 0.96 -3.05
C ALA A 166 -5.91 1.98 -2.20
N ILE A 167 -4.63 2.20 -2.52
CA ILE A 167 -3.77 3.12 -1.76
C ILE A 167 -4.19 4.58 -1.97
N THR A 168 -4.48 4.97 -3.21
CA THR A 168 -4.88 6.34 -3.57
C THR A 168 -6.24 6.71 -2.99
N SER A 169 -7.27 5.88 -3.21
CA SER A 169 -8.60 6.11 -2.60
C SER A 169 -8.54 6.02 -1.07
N GLY A 170 -7.71 5.12 -0.53
CA GLY A 170 -7.44 5.08 0.90
C GLY A 170 -6.84 6.38 1.44
N GLY A 171 -5.96 7.04 0.67
CA GLY A 171 -5.44 8.37 0.98
C GLY A 171 -6.51 9.44 1.02
N SER A 172 -7.40 9.47 0.03
CA SER A 172 -8.54 10.39 0.02
C SER A 172 -9.48 10.18 1.22
N LEU A 173 -9.78 8.93 1.58
CA LEU A 173 -10.57 8.61 2.78
C LEU A 173 -9.87 9.04 4.07
N ARG A 174 -8.55 8.88 4.15
CA ARG A 174 -7.75 9.34 5.29
C ARG A 174 -7.80 10.86 5.46
N ALA A 175 -7.80 11.62 4.37
CA ALA A 175 -7.94 13.07 4.39
C ALA A 175 -9.27 13.53 5.03
N ALA A 176 -10.33 12.75 4.86
CA ALA A 176 -11.64 12.99 5.46
C ALA A 176 -11.77 12.42 6.89
N GLY A 177 -10.70 11.88 7.47
CA GLY A 177 -10.72 11.22 8.78
C GLY A 177 -11.46 9.87 8.78
N ASP A 178 -11.77 9.29 7.62
CA ASP A 178 -12.42 7.98 7.50
C ASP A 178 -11.40 6.84 7.35
N ASN A 179 -10.64 6.60 8.42
CA ASN A 179 -9.52 5.65 8.42
C ASN A 179 -9.95 4.19 8.62
N MET A 180 -11.07 3.95 9.30
CA MET A 180 -11.49 2.59 9.70
C MET A 180 -11.82 1.68 8.51
N PRO A 181 -12.54 2.12 7.47
CA PRO A 181 -12.84 1.26 6.32
C PRO A 181 -11.58 0.76 5.61
N ALA A 182 -10.59 1.63 5.40
CA ALA A 182 -9.34 1.26 4.74
C ALA A 182 -8.56 0.19 5.54
N LEU A 183 -8.58 0.27 6.87
CA LEU A 183 -8.01 -0.76 7.75
C LEU A 183 -8.75 -2.09 7.58
N TYR A 184 -10.09 -2.09 7.69
CA TYR A 184 -10.89 -3.32 7.55
C TYR A 184 -10.72 -3.98 6.19
N TYR A 185 -10.75 -3.21 5.10
CA TYR A 185 -10.56 -3.77 3.76
C TYR A 185 -9.15 -4.33 3.56
N THR A 186 -8.14 -3.73 4.18
CA THR A 186 -6.78 -4.29 4.19
C THR A 186 -6.75 -5.61 4.95
N LEU A 187 -7.36 -5.68 6.14
CA LEU A 187 -7.40 -6.91 6.93
C LEU A 187 -8.11 -8.03 6.18
N ILE A 188 -9.32 -7.78 5.67
CA ILE A 188 -10.11 -8.77 4.94
C ILE A 188 -9.33 -9.25 3.70
N SER A 189 -8.83 -8.32 2.89
CA SER A 189 -8.16 -8.68 1.64
C SER A 189 -6.84 -9.42 1.89
N GLN A 190 -6.03 -8.97 2.85
CA GLN A 190 -4.71 -9.55 3.10
C GLN A 190 -4.75 -10.84 3.91
N TRP A 191 -5.73 -11.03 4.80
CA TRP A 191 -5.79 -12.18 5.69
C TRP A 191 -6.90 -13.16 5.32
N ALA A 192 -8.12 -12.68 5.09
CA ALA A 192 -9.27 -13.54 4.81
C ALA A 192 -9.37 -13.96 3.34
N ILE A 193 -8.71 -13.24 2.44
CA ILE A 193 -8.73 -13.53 1.00
C ILE A 193 -7.36 -14.03 0.54
N ARG A 194 -6.31 -13.20 0.61
CA ARG A 194 -4.99 -13.53 0.06
C ARG A 194 -4.45 -14.87 0.55
N LEU A 195 -4.42 -15.12 1.87
CA LEU A 195 -3.83 -16.34 2.42
C LEU A 195 -4.68 -17.60 2.12
N PRO A 196 -6.00 -17.62 2.35
CA PRO A 196 -6.82 -18.78 2.01
C PRO A 196 -6.84 -19.08 0.52
N VAL A 197 -6.94 -18.06 -0.34
CA VAL A 197 -6.92 -18.22 -1.79
C VAL A 197 -5.57 -18.76 -2.26
N ALA A 198 -4.46 -18.25 -1.73
CA ALA A 198 -3.12 -18.77 -2.02
C ALA A 198 -3.00 -20.24 -1.62
N ALA A 199 -3.41 -20.59 -0.39
CA ALA A 199 -3.33 -21.98 0.10
C ALA A 199 -4.24 -22.93 -0.69
N PHE A 200 -5.45 -22.49 -1.03
CA PHE A 200 -6.41 -23.26 -1.81
C PHE A 200 -5.87 -23.58 -3.21
N PHE A 201 -5.44 -22.57 -3.96
CA PHE A 201 -4.94 -22.80 -5.31
C PHE A 201 -3.59 -23.55 -5.32
N ALA A 202 -2.69 -23.25 -4.38
CA ALA A 202 -1.38 -23.87 -4.34
C ALA A 202 -1.45 -25.35 -3.94
N PHE A 203 -2.14 -25.68 -2.85
CA PHE A 203 -2.08 -27.01 -2.24
C PHE A 203 -3.28 -27.90 -2.54
N TRP A 204 -4.48 -27.32 -2.72
CA TRP A 204 -5.69 -28.10 -2.92
C TRP A 204 -6.00 -28.34 -4.40
N MET A 205 -5.84 -27.32 -5.25
CA MET A 205 -5.96 -27.46 -6.71
C MET A 205 -4.68 -27.93 -7.40
N GLY A 206 -3.56 -28.00 -6.68
CA GLY A 206 -2.28 -28.49 -7.22
C GLY A 206 -1.59 -27.53 -8.19
N TYR A 207 -1.93 -26.24 -8.20
CA TYR A 207 -1.23 -25.24 -9.04
C TYR A 207 0.09 -24.75 -8.44
N ASP A 208 0.46 -25.24 -7.25
CA ASP A 208 1.72 -24.95 -6.57
C ASP A 208 2.01 -23.44 -6.49
N ILE A 209 3.19 -22.98 -6.88
CA ILE A 209 3.57 -21.57 -6.84
C ILE A 209 2.64 -20.65 -7.67
N TYR A 210 2.11 -21.13 -8.80
CA TYR A 210 1.23 -20.33 -9.65
C TYR A 210 -0.08 -20.01 -8.93
N GLY A 211 -0.57 -20.93 -8.09
CA GLY A 211 -1.72 -20.69 -7.23
C GLY A 211 -1.52 -19.52 -6.27
N ILE A 212 -0.31 -19.38 -5.73
CA ILE A 212 0.06 -18.25 -4.88
C ILE A 212 0.01 -16.94 -5.67
N TRP A 213 0.41 -16.93 -6.94
CA TRP A 213 0.42 -15.69 -7.73
C TRP A 213 -0.95 -15.27 -8.20
N TYR A 214 -1.83 -16.22 -8.55
CA TYR A 214 -3.23 -15.89 -8.83
C TYR A 214 -3.91 -15.22 -7.64
N SER A 215 -3.54 -15.62 -6.40
CA SER A 215 -4.04 -14.96 -5.21
C SER A 215 -3.72 -13.46 -5.17
N LEU A 216 -2.58 -13.04 -5.77
CA LEU A 216 -2.14 -11.64 -5.81
C LEU A 216 -3.13 -10.76 -6.57
N ILE A 217 -3.58 -11.22 -7.73
CA ILE A 217 -4.56 -10.50 -8.54
C ILE A 217 -5.89 -10.42 -7.79
N ILE A 218 -6.36 -11.55 -7.26
CA ILE A 218 -7.67 -11.65 -6.61
C ILE A 218 -7.76 -10.71 -5.40
N PHE A 219 -6.77 -10.76 -4.50
CA PHE A 219 -6.83 -9.90 -3.31
C PHE A 219 -6.67 -8.42 -3.68
N CYS A 220 -5.77 -8.08 -4.62
CA CYS A 220 -5.58 -6.70 -5.06
C CYS A 220 -6.86 -6.15 -5.69
N ALA A 221 -7.50 -6.92 -6.57
CA ALA A 221 -8.75 -6.55 -7.22
C ALA A 221 -9.87 -6.28 -6.20
N ILE A 222 -10.04 -7.19 -5.23
CA ILE A 222 -11.06 -7.03 -4.17
C ILE A 222 -10.73 -5.81 -3.29
N GLN A 223 -9.48 -5.65 -2.87
CA GLN A 223 -9.07 -4.52 -2.02
C GLN A 223 -9.27 -3.17 -2.75
N GLY A 224 -8.86 -3.10 -4.01
CA GLY A 224 -9.05 -1.94 -4.88
C GLY A 224 -10.52 -1.60 -5.04
N PHE A 225 -11.32 -2.59 -5.43
CA PHE A 225 -12.76 -2.42 -5.62
C PHE A 225 -13.47 -1.93 -4.34
N LEU A 226 -13.23 -2.58 -3.20
CA LEU A 226 -13.88 -2.20 -1.93
C LEU A 226 -13.53 -0.77 -1.51
N THR A 227 -12.26 -0.39 -1.67
CA THR A 227 -11.79 0.93 -1.23
C THR A 227 -12.26 2.05 -2.18
N VAL A 228 -12.21 1.83 -3.49
CA VAL A 228 -12.72 2.76 -4.50
C VAL A 228 -14.23 2.94 -4.37
N ARG A 229 -14.97 1.83 -4.21
CA ARG A 229 -16.42 1.87 -3.97
C ARG A 229 -16.74 2.69 -2.72
N LYS A 230 -16.02 2.48 -1.62
CA LYS A 230 -16.24 3.24 -0.38
C LYS A 230 -15.99 4.73 -0.57
N PHE A 231 -14.97 5.11 -1.32
CA PHE A 231 -14.71 6.51 -1.67
C PHE A 231 -15.86 7.08 -2.52
N GLY A 232 -16.32 6.36 -3.55
CA GLY A 232 -17.41 6.81 -4.41
C GLY A 232 -18.80 6.88 -3.75
N GLN A 233 -19.02 6.18 -2.64
CA GLN A 233 -20.28 6.28 -1.90
C GLN A 233 -20.47 7.63 -1.19
N GLY A 234 -19.43 8.47 -1.09
CA GLY A 234 -19.56 9.83 -0.54
C GLY A 234 -19.89 9.92 0.97
N HIS A 235 -20.03 8.81 1.70
CA HIS A 235 -20.29 8.81 3.16
C HIS A 235 -19.26 9.62 3.98
N TRP A 236 -18.06 9.80 3.44
CA TRP A 236 -17.01 10.60 4.05
C TRP A 236 -17.34 12.10 4.03
N LYS A 237 -18.19 12.58 3.10
CA LYS A 237 -18.62 13.98 2.98
C LYS A 237 -19.51 14.43 4.14
N THR A 238 -20.26 13.51 4.76
CA THR A 238 -21.23 13.83 5.81
C THR A 238 -20.65 13.75 7.24
N ARG A 239 -19.37 13.43 7.39
CA ARG A 239 -18.73 13.35 8.70
C ARG A 239 -18.35 14.73 9.24
N LYS A 240 -18.68 14.98 10.51
CA LYS A 240 -18.14 16.12 11.26
C LYS A 240 -16.72 15.77 11.75
N LEU A 241 -15.73 16.55 11.32
CA LEU A 241 -14.30 16.44 11.69
C LEU A 241 -14.01 17.00 13.09
#